data_AF-A0A7Y7NA55-F1
#
_entry.id   AF-A0A7Y7NA55-F1
#
_cell.length_a   1.000
_cell.length_b   1.000
_cell.length_c   1.000
_cell.angle_alpha   90.00
_cell.angle_beta   90.00
_cell.angle_gamma   90.00
#
_symmetry.space_group_name_H-M   'P 1'
#
loop_
_entity.id
_entity.type
_entity.pdbx_description
1 polymer ?
#
loop_
_entity_poly.entity_id
_entity_poly.type
_entity_poly.pdbx_seq_one_letter_code
_entity_poly.pdbx_strand_id
1 'polypeptide(L)'
;MRRQTTTKRKKIALMKSQTILTVFFAALLTLVQMEIPLASDLTLAVPERIQEHSQWCWAGSSQSVLDYFRTRVEQCAMANYAFNRSDCCGNTDFNWTNTNCNNWNFMWGNSSNNTAGGSLQGILGHWGVTSSTLAAYLTQQAGVAELNSGRPFVMRFGWTEGGGHFLIGYGYRENGTYLQYMDPWPGNGYTESLYSWVMQASDHTWTHTLSNVVQTCTNGSSLAPAATDFNAGGGTGTFNVTVQTGCPWAAGESLDWVTITSGSGNGNGTVTYSVSPNLTNALRSGTIFVAGRLFTVRQSPDFVINATLIGTGSGTVTSAPAGISCTSGTCSGNFSRGTSVTLTPTASVSSSFSGWSGDCGGSGNCILSMTKDWNSTATFTLHDYARIGSSTTPYGTLNSAYTATQANDIIKTRGISFIENLFMNRGVAISILGGYASGFGSRSGYTNMGGVLTIASGRLTVEQLVIQ
;
A
#
# COMPACT_ATOMS: atom_id res chain seq x y z
N MET A 1 -82.89 39.86 45.75
CA MET A 1 -84.22 39.24 45.90
C MET A 1 -84.37 38.16 44.84
N ARG A 2 -84.74 36.94 45.27
CA ARG A 2 -85.38 35.80 44.54
C ARG A 2 -85.03 35.56 43.06
N ARG A 3 -84.37 34.44 42.72
CA ARG A 3 -84.89 33.06 42.55
C ARG A 3 -85.61 32.83 41.21
N GLN A 4 -85.18 31.73 40.57
CA GLN A 4 -86.01 30.69 39.92
C GLN A 4 -86.48 30.94 38.46
N THR A 5 -85.86 30.24 37.51
CA THR A 5 -86.34 29.00 36.83
C THR A 5 -87.49 29.24 35.84
N THR A 6 -87.33 28.80 34.58
CA THR A 6 -88.10 27.66 34.04
C THR A 6 -87.71 27.29 32.61
N THR A 7 -87.79 25.97 32.41
CA THR A 7 -87.42 25.11 31.30
C THR A 7 -88.52 25.05 30.24
N LYS A 8 -88.17 24.78 28.97
CA LYS A 8 -89.05 24.00 28.06
C LYS A 8 -88.26 22.96 27.28
N ARG A 9 -88.61 21.69 27.54
CA ARG A 9 -88.12 20.46 26.91
C ARG A 9 -88.82 20.20 25.56
N LYS A 10 -88.11 19.56 24.62
CA LYS A 10 -88.62 18.63 23.60
C LYS A 10 -87.70 17.39 23.65
N LYS A 11 -88.16 16.24 24.18
CA LYS A 11 -88.71 15.06 23.47
C LYS A 11 -87.71 14.42 22.47
N ILE A 12 -87.17 13.24 22.80
CA ILE A 12 -87.42 11.90 22.19
C ILE A 12 -86.46 10.85 22.81
N ALA A 13 -86.91 9.59 22.80
CA ALA A 13 -86.54 8.42 23.60
C ALA A 13 -85.19 7.73 23.28
N LEU A 14 -84.62 6.97 24.23
CA LEU A 14 -84.60 5.48 24.24
C LEU A 14 -83.97 4.91 25.54
N MET A 15 -84.41 3.71 25.95
CA MET A 15 -84.15 3.03 27.23
C MET A 15 -82.82 2.26 27.29
N LYS A 16 -82.18 2.35 28.49
CA LYS A 16 -81.44 1.33 29.29
C LYS A 16 -80.50 0.31 28.61
N SER A 17 -79.20 0.31 28.96
CA SER A 17 -78.63 -0.47 30.09
C SER A 17 -77.09 -0.66 29.99
N GLN A 18 -76.39 -0.34 31.09
CA GLN A 18 -75.08 -0.83 31.57
C GLN A 18 -73.81 -0.69 30.69
N THR A 19 -72.84 0.13 31.10
CA THR A 19 -71.69 -0.26 31.96
C THR A 19 -70.82 0.97 32.28
N ILE A 20 -70.24 0.95 33.47
CA ILE A 20 -69.41 1.91 34.19
C ILE A 20 -68.18 2.40 33.40
N LEU A 21 -67.84 3.70 33.45
CA LEU A 21 -66.62 4.25 34.09
C LEU A 21 -66.48 5.76 33.80
N THR A 22 -66.54 6.57 34.86
CA THR A 22 -66.27 8.02 34.89
C THR A 22 -64.79 8.31 34.62
N VAL A 23 -64.50 9.16 33.62
CA VAL A 23 -63.16 9.74 33.42
C VAL A 23 -63.16 11.19 33.92
N PHE A 24 -62.43 11.42 35.03
CA PHE A 24 -62.01 12.74 35.49
C PHE A 24 -60.92 13.25 34.55
N PHE A 25 -61.10 14.45 33.98
CA PHE A 25 -60.03 15.18 33.29
C PHE A 25 -59.19 15.92 34.32
N ALA A 26 -58.06 15.34 34.72
CA ALA A 26 -56.96 16.05 35.35
C ALA A 26 -56.02 16.53 34.24
N ALA A 27 -55.87 17.85 34.08
CA ALA A 27 -54.91 18.43 33.16
C ALA A 27 -53.49 18.20 33.72
N LEU A 28 -52.83 17.14 33.25
CA LEU A 28 -51.43 16.84 33.53
C LEU A 28 -50.57 17.68 32.58
N LEU A 29 -49.97 18.75 33.10
CA LEU A 29 -48.95 19.52 32.39
C LEU A 29 -47.67 18.67 32.34
N THR A 30 -47.50 17.82 31.32
CA THR A 30 -46.24 17.11 31.12
C THR A 30 -45.21 18.10 30.58
N LEU A 31 -44.35 18.61 31.47
CA LEU A 31 -43.03 19.08 31.05
C LEU A 31 -42.36 17.90 30.34
N VAL A 32 -42.25 17.97 29.01
CA VAL A 32 -41.26 17.18 28.30
C VAL A 32 -39.92 17.84 28.64
N GLN A 33 -39.32 17.41 29.76
CA GLN A 33 -37.89 17.58 29.93
C GLN A 33 -37.26 16.74 28.82
N MET A 34 -36.78 17.38 27.76
CA MET A 34 -35.72 16.76 26.96
C MET A 34 -34.53 16.64 27.90
N GLU A 35 -34.39 15.49 28.56
CA GLU A 35 -33.10 15.07 29.07
C GLU A 35 -32.21 14.89 27.85
N ILE A 36 -31.43 15.92 27.54
CA ILE A 36 -30.23 15.75 26.73
C ILE A 36 -29.39 14.76 27.54
N PRO A 37 -29.02 13.58 27.03
CA PRO A 37 -28.10 12.73 27.76
C PRO A 37 -26.82 13.55 27.94
N LEU A 38 -26.52 13.93 29.19
CA LEU A 38 -25.17 14.36 29.54
C LEU A 38 -24.27 13.22 29.09
N ALA A 39 -23.34 13.50 28.18
CA ALA A 39 -22.35 12.52 27.74
C ALA A 39 -21.70 11.93 29.00
N SER A 40 -22.05 10.69 29.32
CA SER A 40 -21.71 10.07 30.61
C SER A 40 -20.20 9.93 30.74
N ASP A 41 -19.56 9.53 29.64
CA ASP A 41 -18.12 9.34 29.51
C ASP A 41 -17.69 9.83 28.11
N LEU A 42 -16.42 10.23 27.98
CA LEU A 42 -15.79 10.51 26.69
C LEU A 42 -14.30 10.15 26.75
N THR A 43 -13.79 9.51 25.72
CA THR A 43 -12.37 9.20 25.57
C THR A 43 -11.89 9.63 24.19
N LEU A 44 -10.95 10.58 24.14
CA LEU A 44 -10.26 10.96 22.91
C LEU A 44 -9.18 9.93 22.57
N ALA A 45 -8.96 9.68 21.28
CA ALA A 45 -7.94 8.75 20.79
C ALA A 45 -6.52 9.36 20.82
N VAL A 46 -6.12 9.91 21.97
CA VAL A 46 -4.78 10.46 22.23
C VAL A 46 -3.79 9.29 22.34
N PRO A 47 -2.75 9.19 21.49
CA PRO A 47 -1.84 8.05 21.52
C PRO A 47 -0.92 8.05 22.74
N GLU A 48 -0.75 6.89 23.36
CA GLU A 48 0.22 6.68 24.44
C GLU A 48 1.65 6.86 23.94
N ARG A 49 2.43 7.68 24.66
CA ARG A 49 3.84 7.92 24.39
C ARG A 49 4.62 7.98 25.69
N ILE A 50 5.51 7.01 25.88
CA ILE A 50 6.42 6.94 27.02
C ILE A 50 7.64 7.81 26.73
N GLN A 51 8.06 8.62 27.70
CA GLN A 51 9.25 9.44 27.60
C GLN A 51 10.50 8.56 27.41
N GLU A 52 11.36 8.91 26.47
CA GLU A 52 12.54 8.11 26.12
C GLU A 52 13.68 8.27 27.15
N HIS A 53 13.70 9.39 27.86
CA HIS A 53 14.69 9.67 28.92
C HIS A 53 14.06 10.24 30.20
N SER A 54 14.78 10.16 31.30
CA SER A 54 14.28 10.45 32.64
C SER A 54 13.78 11.89 32.85
N GLN A 55 14.29 12.87 32.10
CA GLN A 55 13.86 14.27 32.20
C GLN A 55 12.96 14.71 31.03
N TRP A 56 12.41 13.76 30.25
CA TRP A 56 11.70 14.03 28.99
C TRP A 56 10.18 13.89 29.10
N CYS A 57 9.58 14.04 30.28
CA CYS A 57 8.12 14.06 30.42
C CYS A 57 7.45 15.09 29.50
N TRP A 58 8.12 16.23 29.24
CA TRP A 58 7.68 17.25 28.31
C TRP A 58 7.74 16.80 26.83
N ALA A 59 8.72 15.98 26.45
CA ALA A 59 8.87 15.48 25.09
C ALA A 59 7.87 14.35 24.81
N GLY A 60 7.75 13.38 25.71
CA GLY A 60 6.73 12.32 25.63
C GLY A 60 5.31 12.90 25.59
N SER A 61 5.05 13.90 26.43
CA SER A 61 3.75 14.59 26.42
C SER A 61 3.49 15.32 25.11
N SER A 62 4.49 16.04 24.59
CA SER A 62 4.38 16.75 23.31
C SER A 62 4.14 15.78 22.15
N GLN A 63 4.86 14.65 22.13
CA GLN A 63 4.70 13.62 21.09
C GLN A 63 3.30 13.04 21.06
N SER A 64 2.71 12.78 22.23
CA SER A 64 1.33 12.30 22.33
C SER A 64 0.31 13.29 21.77
N VAL A 65 0.44 14.57 22.13
CA VAL A 65 -0.44 15.65 21.62
C VAL A 65 -0.25 15.82 20.11
N LEU A 66 0.99 15.85 19.63
CA LEU A 66 1.29 16.01 18.20
C LEU A 66 0.76 14.80 17.39
N ASP A 67 0.95 13.58 17.89
CA ASP A 67 0.41 12.37 17.27
C ASP A 67 -1.12 12.31 17.28
N TYR A 68 -1.78 12.89 18.28
CA TYR A 68 -3.24 13.04 18.29
C TYR A 68 -3.71 13.90 17.10
N PHE A 69 -3.01 15.01 16.83
CA PHE A 69 -3.19 15.82 15.62
C PHE A 69 -2.48 15.25 14.39
N ARG A 70 -1.99 14.01 14.52
CA ARG A 70 -1.30 13.20 13.53
C ARG A 70 0.07 13.74 13.09
N THR A 71 0.53 14.85 13.63
CA THR A 71 1.89 15.38 13.41
C THR A 71 2.93 14.48 14.10
N ARG A 72 3.66 13.66 13.33
CA ARG A 72 4.65 12.74 13.89
C ARG A 72 6.02 13.40 14.02
N VAL A 73 6.54 13.44 15.24
CA VAL A 73 7.85 14.02 15.58
C VAL A 73 8.49 13.15 16.66
N GLU A 74 9.77 12.82 16.50
CA GLU A 74 10.52 12.05 17.50
C GLU A 74 10.88 12.92 18.72
N GLN A 75 10.93 12.35 19.92
CA GLN A 75 11.22 13.12 21.15
C GLN A 75 12.60 13.77 21.09
N CYS A 76 13.59 13.08 20.52
CA CYS A 76 14.93 13.63 20.33
C CYS A 76 14.98 14.82 19.37
N ALA A 77 14.09 14.88 18.37
CA ALA A 77 13.95 16.05 17.50
C ALA A 77 13.37 17.25 18.26
N MET A 78 12.46 17.00 19.21
CA MET A 78 11.95 18.03 20.13
C MET A 78 13.03 18.54 21.06
N ALA A 79 13.93 17.68 21.56
CA ALA A 79 15.09 18.09 22.37
C ALA A 79 16.08 18.93 21.57
N ASN A 80 16.39 18.53 20.35
CA ASN A 80 17.19 19.33 19.43
C ASN A 80 16.58 20.72 19.22
N TYR A 81 15.26 20.81 18.99
CA TYR A 81 14.58 22.10 18.86
C TYR A 81 14.62 22.91 20.17
N ALA A 82 14.19 22.31 21.29
CA ALA A 82 14.05 22.99 22.58
C ALA A 82 15.36 23.63 23.06
N PHE A 83 16.47 22.93 22.82
CA PHE A 83 17.79 23.31 23.30
C PHE A 83 18.69 23.88 22.18
N ASN A 84 18.16 24.06 20.96
CA ASN A 84 18.89 24.52 19.77
C ASN A 84 20.17 23.69 19.49
N ARG A 85 19.99 22.38 19.36
CA ARG A 85 21.03 21.36 19.17
C ARG A 85 20.71 20.44 17.98
N SER A 86 21.61 19.54 17.66
CA SER A 86 21.45 18.56 16.55
C SER A 86 21.91 17.15 16.90
N ASP A 87 22.29 16.89 18.15
CA ASP A 87 23.00 15.69 18.63
C ASP A 87 22.26 14.99 19.78
N CYS A 88 20.96 15.28 19.99
CA CYS A 88 20.15 14.61 21.01
C CYS A 88 19.58 13.25 20.59
N CYS A 89 19.73 12.83 19.34
CA CYS A 89 19.23 11.54 18.85
C CYS A 89 20.31 10.44 18.94
N GLY A 90 19.86 9.19 19.15
CA GLY A 90 20.72 7.99 19.06
C GLY A 90 21.16 7.37 20.39
N ASN A 91 20.69 7.89 21.54
CA ASN A 91 20.90 7.27 22.85
C ASN A 91 19.63 6.51 23.29
N THR A 92 19.79 5.33 23.89
CA THR A 92 18.67 4.48 24.37
C THR A 92 18.67 4.29 25.88
N ASP A 93 19.61 4.88 26.61
CA ASP A 93 19.69 4.81 28.06
C ASP A 93 18.65 5.73 28.68
N PHE A 94 17.68 5.19 29.42
CA PHE A 94 16.63 6.00 30.03
C PHE A 94 17.20 7.03 31.03
N ASN A 95 18.12 6.60 31.90
CA ASN A 95 18.80 7.44 32.88
C ASN A 95 20.06 8.10 32.31
N TRP A 96 19.92 8.74 31.14
CA TRP A 96 21.03 9.36 30.45
C TRP A 96 21.52 10.63 31.18
N THR A 97 22.77 10.67 31.63
CA THR A 97 23.28 11.80 32.43
C THR A 97 23.73 13.02 31.62
N ASN A 98 23.45 13.06 30.32
CA ASN A 98 23.80 14.19 29.47
C ASN A 98 22.90 15.40 29.74
N THR A 99 23.40 16.35 30.51
CA THR A 99 22.67 17.57 30.90
C THR A 99 22.34 18.51 29.73
N ASN A 100 22.94 18.31 28.55
CA ASN A 100 22.65 19.10 27.35
C ASN A 100 21.47 18.57 26.53
N CYS A 101 21.02 17.34 26.77
CA CYS A 101 19.85 16.76 26.09
C CYS A 101 18.84 16.18 27.07
N ASN A 102 19.26 15.41 28.08
CA ASN A 102 18.38 14.90 29.12
C ASN A 102 18.20 15.93 30.23
N ASN A 103 17.47 16.99 29.92
CA ASN A 103 17.20 18.09 30.83
C ASN A 103 15.69 18.33 30.96
N TRP A 104 15.29 18.85 32.11
CA TRP A 104 13.92 19.23 32.39
C TRP A 104 13.55 20.50 31.61
N ASN A 105 12.26 20.75 31.41
CA ASN A 105 11.79 21.86 30.60
C ASN A 105 10.52 22.49 31.20
N PHE A 106 10.17 23.69 30.73
CA PHE A 106 9.01 24.46 31.18
C PHE A 106 7.77 24.19 30.33
N MET A 107 6.61 24.42 30.94
CA MET A 107 5.33 24.33 30.22
C MET A 107 5.17 25.45 29.18
N TRP A 108 5.58 26.67 29.51
CA TRP A 108 5.64 27.82 28.62
C TRP A 108 6.76 28.79 29.03
N GLY A 109 7.05 29.77 28.17
CA GLY A 109 8.07 30.79 28.41
C GLY A 109 9.50 30.31 28.14
N ASN A 110 10.46 31.16 28.51
CA ASN A 110 11.89 30.93 28.35
C ASN A 110 12.54 30.75 29.72
N SER A 111 13.66 30.04 29.76
CA SER A 111 14.40 29.75 30.98
C SER A 111 15.89 29.59 30.73
N SER A 112 16.68 29.38 31.80
CA SER A 112 18.08 29.01 31.69
C SER A 112 18.32 27.69 30.93
N ASN A 113 17.29 26.85 30.81
CA ASN A 113 17.42 25.47 30.33
C ASN A 113 16.82 25.27 28.93
N ASN A 114 16.21 26.28 28.31
CA ASN A 114 15.68 26.19 26.96
C ASN A 114 15.92 27.48 26.17
N THR A 115 15.89 27.36 24.84
CA THR A 115 15.94 28.55 23.97
C THR A 115 14.57 29.22 23.88
N ALA A 116 14.54 30.41 23.25
CA ALA A 116 13.29 31.12 23.04
C ALA A 116 12.30 30.25 22.23
N GLY A 117 11.15 29.91 22.82
CA GLY A 117 10.18 29.01 22.21
C GLY A 117 10.47 27.52 22.39
N GLY A 118 11.43 27.15 23.23
CA GLY A 118 11.79 25.75 23.50
C GLY A 118 10.96 25.05 24.60
N SER A 119 10.02 25.75 25.24
CA SER A 119 9.09 25.15 26.22
C SER A 119 8.09 24.19 25.56
N LEU A 120 7.35 23.41 26.36
CA LEU A 120 6.31 22.49 25.86
C LEU A 120 5.31 23.19 24.94
N GLN A 121 4.80 24.37 25.34
CA GLN A 121 3.93 25.18 24.49
C GLN A 121 4.63 25.60 23.18
N GLY A 122 5.90 26.00 23.26
CA GLY A 122 6.65 26.44 22.08
C GLY A 122 6.98 25.29 21.13
N ILE A 123 7.24 24.09 21.64
CA ILE A 123 7.33 22.83 20.90
C ILE A 123 6.02 22.60 20.15
N LEU A 124 4.88 22.54 20.85
CA LEU A 124 3.59 22.35 20.22
C LEU A 124 3.34 23.40 19.12
N GLY A 125 3.62 24.68 19.41
CA GLY A 125 3.48 25.79 18.46
C GLY A 125 4.38 25.65 17.23
N HIS A 126 5.63 25.19 17.42
CA HIS A 126 6.57 24.94 16.34
C HIS A 126 6.10 23.86 15.37
N TRP A 127 5.25 22.93 15.81
CA TRP A 127 4.64 21.91 14.97
C TRP A 127 3.14 22.15 14.71
N GLY A 128 2.69 23.41 14.84
CA GLY A 128 1.39 23.86 14.36
C GLY A 128 0.21 23.63 15.32
N VAL A 129 0.49 23.20 16.56
CA VAL A 129 -0.49 23.09 17.64
C VAL A 129 -0.41 24.33 18.52
N THR A 130 -1.48 25.11 18.58
CA THR A 130 -1.57 26.24 19.50
C THR A 130 -2.30 25.86 20.77
N SER A 131 -1.98 26.53 21.87
CA SER A 131 -2.65 26.35 23.16
C SER A 131 -2.66 27.66 23.95
N SER A 132 -3.57 27.73 24.92
CA SER A 132 -3.66 28.80 25.92
C SER A 132 -2.99 28.36 27.22
N THR A 133 -2.35 29.29 27.93
CA THR A 133 -1.69 29.00 29.22
C THR A 133 -2.61 29.35 30.39
N LEU A 134 -2.61 28.50 31.40
CA LEU A 134 -3.32 28.73 32.66
C LEU A 134 -2.44 28.29 33.82
N ALA A 135 -2.11 29.21 34.72
CA ALA A 135 -1.36 28.92 35.97
C ALA A 135 -2.30 28.40 37.08
N ALA A 136 -3.11 27.41 36.74
CA ALA A 136 -4.04 26.72 37.62
C ALA A 136 -4.47 25.40 36.96
N TYR A 137 -5.18 24.56 37.73
CA TYR A 137 -5.93 23.44 37.20
C TYR A 137 -7.16 23.93 36.39
N LEU A 138 -7.64 23.12 35.44
CA LEU A 138 -8.98 23.31 34.87
C LEU A 138 -10.00 22.78 35.84
N THR A 139 -11.08 23.53 36.09
CA THR A 139 -12.24 22.97 36.83
C THR A 139 -12.77 21.72 36.12
N GLN A 140 -13.41 20.81 36.87
CA GLN A 140 -14.00 19.58 36.31
C GLN A 140 -14.85 19.88 35.08
N GLN A 141 -15.70 20.91 35.16
CA GLN A 141 -16.57 21.32 34.06
C GLN A 141 -15.79 21.89 32.87
N ALA A 142 -14.72 22.65 33.12
CA ALA A 142 -13.88 23.17 32.04
C ALA A 142 -13.10 22.05 31.33
N GLY A 143 -12.55 21.08 32.08
CA GLY A 143 -11.91 19.91 31.51
C GLY A 143 -12.86 19.07 30.65
N VAL A 144 -14.08 18.82 31.15
CA VAL A 144 -15.14 18.16 30.38
C VAL A 144 -15.50 18.94 29.11
N ALA A 145 -15.53 20.28 29.16
CA ALA A 145 -15.84 21.12 28.00
C ALA A 145 -14.74 21.09 26.91
N GLU A 146 -13.46 21.06 27.31
CA GLU A 146 -12.34 20.89 26.38
C GLU A 146 -12.43 19.54 25.65
N LEU A 147 -12.62 18.47 26.41
CA LEU A 147 -12.68 17.11 25.87
C LEU A 147 -13.89 16.93 24.94
N ASN A 148 -15.07 17.43 25.31
CA ASN A 148 -16.26 17.42 24.45
C ASN A 148 -16.06 18.19 23.14
N SER A 149 -15.11 19.13 23.11
CA SER A 149 -14.74 19.85 21.90
C SER A 149 -13.65 19.13 21.08
N GLY A 150 -13.28 17.90 21.44
CA GLY A 150 -12.19 17.15 20.80
C GLY A 150 -10.81 17.71 21.10
N ARG A 151 -10.63 18.43 22.22
CA ARG A 151 -9.35 19.04 22.58
C ARG A 151 -8.78 18.36 23.83
N PRO A 152 -7.65 17.62 23.71
CA PRO A 152 -6.91 17.22 24.89
C PRO A 152 -6.29 18.46 25.56
N PHE A 153 -5.85 18.33 26.80
CA PHE A 153 -5.14 19.39 27.50
C PHE A 153 -3.93 18.83 28.23
N VAL A 154 -2.89 19.66 28.40
CA VAL A 154 -1.66 19.26 29.11
C VAL A 154 -1.74 19.77 30.54
N MET A 155 -1.45 18.92 31.50
CA MET A 155 -1.42 19.21 32.93
C MET A 155 0.01 19.20 33.44
N ARG A 156 0.28 20.00 34.48
CA ARG A 156 1.52 19.92 35.26
C ARG A 156 1.21 19.54 36.70
N PHE A 157 1.69 18.37 37.11
CA PHE A 157 1.84 18.05 38.52
C PHE A 157 3.09 18.73 39.06
N GLY A 158 2.92 19.56 40.09
CA GLY A 158 4.01 20.07 40.90
C GLY A 158 4.15 19.22 42.14
N TRP A 159 5.30 18.56 42.30
CA TRP A 159 5.57 17.71 43.45
C TRP A 159 5.85 18.54 44.70
N THR A 160 5.42 18.06 45.87
CA THR A 160 5.68 18.72 47.16
C THR A 160 7.16 18.76 47.51
N GLU A 161 7.94 17.78 47.06
CA GLU A 161 9.39 17.71 47.21
C GLU A 161 10.17 18.56 46.18
N GLY A 162 9.45 19.19 45.23
CA GLY A 162 10.03 20.01 44.18
C GLY A 162 10.10 19.32 42.81
N GLY A 163 10.24 20.13 41.76
CA GLY A 163 10.16 19.66 40.37
C GLY A 163 8.73 19.60 39.85
N GLY A 164 8.51 18.79 38.81
CA GLY A 164 7.17 18.55 38.28
C GLY A 164 7.14 17.55 37.12
N HIS A 165 5.93 17.23 36.69
CA HIS A 165 5.66 16.20 35.70
C HIS A 165 4.51 16.62 34.79
N PHE A 166 4.61 16.29 33.50
CA PHE A 166 3.60 16.65 32.50
C PHE A 166 2.77 15.44 32.12
N LEU A 167 1.45 15.64 32.04
CA LEU A 167 0.47 14.61 31.73
C LEU A 167 -0.57 15.16 30.75
N ILE A 168 -1.31 14.30 30.05
CA ILE A 168 -2.30 14.72 29.04
C ILE A 168 -3.68 14.25 29.46
N GLY A 169 -4.59 15.17 29.76
CA GLY A 169 -6.01 14.84 29.92
C GLY A 169 -6.63 14.52 28.56
N TYR A 170 -7.18 13.31 28.42
CA TYR A 170 -7.75 12.84 27.16
C TYR A 170 -9.18 12.31 27.27
N GLY A 171 -9.70 12.13 28.48
CA GLY A 171 -11.04 11.59 28.66
C GLY A 171 -11.58 11.80 30.06
N TYR A 172 -12.83 11.43 30.25
CA TYR A 172 -13.50 11.45 31.53
C TYR A 172 -14.54 10.34 31.63
N ARG A 173 -14.84 9.93 32.87
CA ARG A 173 -15.99 9.07 33.19
C ARG A 173 -16.88 9.70 34.25
N GLU A 174 -18.12 9.24 34.31
CA GLU A 174 -19.12 9.64 35.28
C GLU A 174 -19.25 11.18 35.37
N ASN A 175 -19.47 11.80 34.21
CA ASN A 175 -19.63 13.25 34.07
C ASN A 175 -18.46 14.07 34.68
N GLY A 176 -17.24 13.55 34.53
CA GLY A 176 -16.02 14.22 35.00
C GLY A 176 -15.57 13.85 36.40
N THR A 177 -16.30 12.96 37.10
CA THR A 177 -15.89 12.49 38.44
C THR A 177 -14.53 11.79 38.37
N TYR A 178 -14.29 11.05 37.28
CA TYR A 178 -13.01 10.45 36.96
C TYR A 178 -12.41 11.16 35.74
N LEU A 179 -11.13 11.50 35.83
CA LEU A 179 -10.37 12.02 34.71
C LEU A 179 -9.41 10.95 34.18
N GLN A 180 -9.44 10.75 32.88
CA GLN A 180 -8.51 9.89 32.16
C GLN A 180 -7.36 10.73 31.62
N TYR A 181 -6.13 10.31 31.90
CA TYR A 181 -4.94 11.02 31.49
C TYR A 181 -3.81 10.06 31.08
N MET A 182 -2.96 10.51 30.17
CA MET A 182 -1.77 9.79 29.75
C MET A 182 -0.59 10.33 30.56
N ASP A 183 0.10 9.41 31.24
CA ASP A 183 1.35 9.66 31.94
C ASP A 183 2.52 9.09 31.12
N PRO A 184 3.46 9.95 30.66
CA PRO A 184 4.57 9.49 29.83
C PRO A 184 5.63 8.72 30.61
N TRP A 185 5.54 8.59 31.94
CA TRP A 185 6.52 7.85 32.73
C TRP A 185 6.48 6.34 32.43
N PRO A 186 7.63 5.65 32.29
CA PRO A 186 7.65 4.22 32.04
C PRO A 186 6.88 3.43 33.10
N GLY A 187 5.91 2.62 32.66
CA GLY A 187 5.08 1.78 33.51
C GLY A 187 3.71 2.37 33.88
N ASN A 188 3.46 3.67 33.62
CA ASN A 188 2.17 4.30 33.90
C ASN A 188 1.26 4.32 32.67
N GLY A 189 1.60 5.09 31.62
CA GLY A 189 0.82 5.15 30.39
C GLY A 189 -0.59 5.70 30.60
N TYR A 190 -1.60 5.09 29.96
CA TYR A 190 -2.99 5.45 30.19
C TYR A 190 -3.44 5.16 31.63
N THR A 191 -3.81 6.22 32.33
CA THR A 191 -4.23 6.19 33.74
C THR A 191 -5.62 6.82 33.90
N GLU A 192 -6.31 6.46 34.96
CA GLU A 192 -7.55 7.11 35.38
C GLU A 192 -7.58 7.25 36.90
N SER A 193 -7.97 8.43 37.38
CA SER A 193 -8.09 8.74 38.80
C SER A 193 -9.29 9.66 39.06
N LEU A 194 -9.72 9.74 40.33
CA LEU A 194 -10.69 10.74 40.76
C LEU A 194 -10.18 12.14 40.42
N TYR A 195 -11.05 13.00 39.86
CA TYR A 195 -10.69 14.37 39.53
C TYR A 195 -10.15 15.13 40.76
N SER A 196 -10.71 14.90 41.94
CA SER A 196 -10.23 15.50 43.20
C SER A 196 -8.80 15.12 43.54
N TRP A 197 -8.39 13.87 43.27
CA TRP A 197 -7.02 13.41 43.48
C TRP A 197 -6.07 14.01 42.45
N VAL A 198 -6.46 14.03 41.17
CA VAL A 198 -5.66 14.64 40.08
C VAL A 198 -5.42 16.12 40.34
N MET A 199 -6.42 16.82 40.87
CA MET A 199 -6.31 18.23 41.25
C MET A 199 -5.28 18.42 42.38
N GLN A 200 -5.35 17.58 43.41
CA GLN A 200 -4.46 17.66 44.58
C GLN A 200 -4.42 16.35 45.38
N ALA A 201 -3.22 15.93 45.75
CA ALA A 201 -2.97 14.87 46.70
C ALA A 201 -1.83 15.24 47.67
N SER A 202 -1.36 14.28 48.47
CA SER A 202 -0.28 14.51 49.46
C SER A 202 1.09 14.76 48.83
N ASP A 203 1.32 14.24 47.63
CA ASP A 203 2.58 14.27 46.90
C ASP A 203 2.59 15.31 45.77
N HIS A 204 1.42 15.77 45.31
CA HIS A 204 1.32 16.69 44.18
C HIS A 204 0.16 17.68 44.23
N THR A 205 0.30 18.74 43.44
CA THR A 205 -0.79 19.65 43.05
C THR A 205 -0.78 19.86 41.54
N TRP A 206 -1.96 19.92 40.91
CA TRP A 206 -2.09 20.37 39.53
C TRP A 206 -1.93 21.89 39.47
N THR A 207 -0.76 22.32 39.02
CA THR A 207 -0.31 23.72 39.15
C THR A 207 -0.50 24.53 37.87
N HIS A 208 -0.41 23.91 36.70
CA HIS A 208 -0.44 24.60 35.41
C HIS A 208 -1.14 23.75 34.35
N THR A 209 -1.75 24.40 33.37
CA THR A 209 -2.46 23.77 32.24
C THR A 209 -2.10 24.45 30.92
N LEU A 210 -1.93 23.66 29.86
CA LEU A 210 -2.16 24.11 28.49
C LEU A 210 -3.55 23.67 28.03
N SER A 211 -4.46 24.64 27.89
CA SER A 211 -5.85 24.44 27.46
C SER A 211 -6.04 24.93 26.03
N ASN A 212 -7.25 24.77 25.47
CA ASN A 212 -7.57 25.13 24.09
C ASN A 212 -6.51 24.62 23.10
N VAL A 213 -6.07 23.36 23.28
CA VAL A 213 -5.04 22.75 22.44
C VAL A 213 -5.68 22.39 21.10
N VAL A 214 -5.28 23.08 20.05
CA VAL A 214 -5.87 22.95 18.71
C VAL A 214 -4.79 22.94 17.64
N GLN A 215 -5.00 22.13 16.61
CA GLN A 215 -4.20 22.19 15.40
C GLN A 215 -4.68 23.35 14.53
N THR A 216 -3.82 24.33 14.30
CA THR A 216 -4.14 25.50 13.45
C THR A 216 -3.77 25.29 12.00
N CYS A 217 -2.78 24.44 11.74
CA CYS A 217 -2.14 24.29 10.43
C CYS A 217 -2.86 23.34 9.46
N THR A 218 -4.03 22.78 9.83
CA THR A 218 -4.77 21.79 9.01
C THR A 218 -6.01 22.37 8.33
N ASN A 219 -6.50 23.53 8.77
CA ASN A 219 -7.66 24.17 8.16
C ASN A 219 -7.33 24.66 6.75
N GLY A 220 -7.95 24.03 5.75
CA GLY A 220 -7.70 24.30 4.34
C GLY A 220 -6.45 23.62 3.77
N SER A 221 -5.80 22.72 4.52
CA SER A 221 -4.64 21.99 3.98
C SER A 221 -5.08 21.01 2.88
N SER A 222 -4.25 20.82 1.85
CA SER A 222 -4.52 19.85 0.77
C SER A 222 -3.24 19.25 0.22
N LEU A 223 -3.34 18.00 -0.26
CA LEU A 223 -2.25 17.29 -0.93
C LEU A 223 -2.57 17.12 -2.41
N ALA A 224 -1.59 17.34 -3.28
CA ALA A 224 -1.76 17.19 -4.72
C ALA A 224 -0.53 16.49 -5.36
N PRO A 225 -0.70 15.28 -5.93
CA PRO A 225 -1.89 14.42 -5.82
C PRO A 225 -2.11 13.93 -4.36
N ALA A 226 -3.27 13.32 -4.08
CA ALA A 226 -3.56 12.70 -2.78
C ALA A 226 -3.17 11.20 -2.72
N ALA A 227 -2.83 10.61 -3.87
CA ALA A 227 -2.37 9.24 -3.98
C ALA A 227 -1.51 9.05 -5.24
N THR A 228 -0.62 8.05 -5.20
CA THR A 228 0.17 7.61 -6.35
C THR A 228 0.30 6.08 -6.36
N ASP A 229 0.25 5.51 -7.55
CA ASP A 229 0.45 4.08 -7.80
C ASP A 229 1.86 3.81 -8.37
N PHE A 230 2.51 2.77 -7.87
CA PHE A 230 3.80 2.25 -8.36
C PHE A 230 3.66 0.82 -8.90
N ASN A 231 4.51 0.46 -9.85
CA ASN A 231 4.73 -0.93 -10.23
C ASN A 231 5.62 -1.64 -9.18
N ALA A 232 5.85 -2.93 -9.37
CA ALA A 232 6.64 -3.72 -8.43
C ALA A 232 8.10 -3.26 -8.34
N GLY A 233 8.63 -2.59 -9.37
CA GLY A 233 9.99 -2.03 -9.35
C GLY A 233 10.16 -0.88 -8.34
N GLY A 234 9.07 -0.22 -7.94
CA GLY A 234 9.14 0.95 -7.07
C GLY A 234 9.69 2.18 -7.81
N GLY A 235 10.32 3.09 -7.08
CA GLY A 235 10.87 4.33 -7.65
C GLY A 235 10.74 5.53 -6.71
N THR A 236 10.91 6.72 -7.25
CA THR A 236 10.75 7.98 -6.50
C THR A 236 9.40 8.63 -6.82
N GLY A 237 8.84 9.33 -5.84
CA GLY A 237 7.59 10.07 -5.98
C GLY A 237 7.67 11.43 -5.29
N THR A 238 6.79 12.34 -5.70
CA THR A 238 6.61 13.65 -5.06
C THR A 238 5.13 13.98 -4.96
N PHE A 239 4.77 14.78 -3.96
CA PHE A 239 3.46 15.43 -3.90
C PHE A 239 3.57 16.79 -3.22
N ASN A 240 2.69 17.71 -3.60
CA ASN A 240 2.66 19.06 -3.05
C ASN A 240 1.80 19.12 -1.79
N VAL A 241 2.27 19.89 -0.81
CA VAL A 241 1.58 20.23 0.43
C VAL A 241 1.15 21.70 0.33
N THR A 242 -0.15 21.94 0.39
CA THR A 242 -0.72 23.29 0.50
C THR A 242 -1.21 23.50 1.91
N VAL A 243 -0.73 24.56 2.58
CA VAL A 243 -1.13 24.98 3.93
C VAL A 243 -1.11 26.51 3.99
N GLN A 244 -1.63 27.09 5.08
CA GLN A 244 -1.57 28.54 5.28
C GLN A 244 -0.09 29.01 5.41
N THR A 245 0.20 30.23 4.97
CA THR A 245 1.53 30.82 5.11
C THR A 245 1.95 30.87 6.58
N GLY A 246 3.19 30.46 6.87
CA GLY A 246 3.69 30.42 8.24
C GLY A 246 3.41 29.11 8.97
N CYS A 247 2.66 28.17 8.38
CA CYS A 247 2.36 26.88 8.99
C CYS A 247 3.50 25.88 8.78
N PRO A 248 4.21 25.48 9.83
CA PRO A 248 5.20 24.41 9.76
C PRO A 248 4.50 23.06 9.59
N TRP A 249 5.11 22.16 8.82
CA TRP A 249 4.67 20.78 8.69
C TRP A 249 5.86 19.84 8.55
N ALA A 250 5.67 18.61 9.03
CA ALA A 250 6.56 17.49 8.83
C ALA A 250 5.73 16.29 8.35
N ALA A 251 6.22 15.63 7.31
CA ALA A 251 5.71 14.38 6.80
C ALA A 251 6.28 13.25 7.64
N GLY A 252 5.44 12.27 7.94
CA GLY A 252 5.85 11.03 8.58
C GLY A 252 5.22 9.84 7.88
N GLU A 253 5.84 8.68 8.02
CA GLU A 253 5.34 7.42 7.50
C GLU A 253 5.51 6.32 8.55
N SER A 254 4.75 5.25 8.40
CA SER A 254 4.86 4.06 9.26
C SER A 254 5.07 2.81 8.41
N LEU A 255 5.93 2.92 7.39
CA LEU A 255 6.12 1.91 6.35
C LEU A 255 7.61 1.55 6.27
N ASP A 256 7.93 0.26 6.16
CA ASP A 256 9.29 -0.26 5.97
C ASP A 256 9.75 -0.22 4.50
N TRP A 257 8.82 0.04 3.57
CA TRP A 257 9.07 0.06 2.12
C TRP A 257 8.92 1.44 1.48
N VAL A 258 8.64 2.49 2.27
CA VAL A 258 8.64 3.89 1.83
C VAL A 258 9.62 4.67 2.69
N THR A 259 10.36 5.59 2.08
CA THR A 259 11.29 6.48 2.78
C THR A 259 11.09 7.91 2.32
N ILE A 260 10.72 8.80 3.23
CA ILE A 260 10.69 10.25 3.01
C ILE A 260 12.13 10.75 2.92
N THR A 261 12.48 11.27 1.74
CA THR A 261 13.81 11.84 1.45
C THR A 261 13.85 13.35 1.69
N SER A 262 12.69 14.01 1.57
CA SER A 262 12.48 15.41 1.94
C SER A 262 11.04 15.58 2.40
N GLY A 263 10.84 16.03 3.64
CA GLY A 263 9.55 15.87 4.32
C GLY A 263 9.16 17.00 5.25
N SER A 264 9.81 18.16 5.24
CA SER A 264 9.43 19.26 6.12
C SER A 264 9.40 20.59 5.38
N GLY A 265 8.57 21.51 5.87
CA GLY A 265 8.43 22.82 5.27
C GLY A 265 7.64 23.79 6.15
N ASN A 266 7.57 25.04 5.68
CA ASN A 266 6.78 26.10 6.30
C ASN A 266 6.01 26.85 5.21
N GLY A 267 4.68 26.88 5.31
CA GLY A 267 3.82 27.27 4.20
C GLY A 267 3.78 26.19 3.12
N ASN A 268 3.41 26.56 1.89
CA ASN A 268 3.36 25.60 0.79
C ASN A 268 4.73 24.97 0.53
N GLY A 269 4.75 23.69 0.13
CA GLY A 269 5.97 23.03 -0.29
C GLY A 269 5.71 21.64 -0.84
N THR A 270 6.73 20.79 -0.84
CA THR A 270 6.72 19.52 -1.55
C THR A 270 7.38 18.45 -0.69
N VAL A 271 6.77 17.27 -0.66
CA VAL A 271 7.34 16.06 -0.06
C VAL A 271 7.91 15.20 -1.18
N THR A 272 9.12 14.69 -0.98
CA THR A 272 9.79 13.74 -1.88
C THR A 272 10.06 12.44 -1.12
N TYR A 273 9.73 11.31 -1.72
CA TYR A 273 9.85 10.00 -1.11
C TYR A 273 10.32 8.94 -2.12
N SER A 274 10.87 7.83 -1.63
CA SER A 274 11.22 6.65 -2.41
C SER A 274 10.41 5.43 -1.97
N VAL A 275 10.09 4.56 -2.93
CA VAL A 275 9.34 3.33 -2.77
C VAL A 275 10.25 2.17 -3.16
N SER A 276 10.53 1.28 -2.22
CA SER A 276 11.32 0.06 -2.47
C SER A 276 10.58 -0.91 -3.41
N PRO A 277 11.28 -1.82 -4.10
CA PRO A 277 10.64 -2.85 -4.90
C PRO A 277 9.69 -3.74 -4.07
N ASN A 278 8.55 -4.12 -4.64
CA ASN A 278 7.63 -5.12 -4.06
C ASN A 278 7.98 -6.50 -4.61
N LEU A 279 8.66 -7.30 -3.80
CA LEU A 279 9.11 -8.65 -4.17
C LEU A 279 8.08 -9.73 -3.85
N THR A 280 6.85 -9.34 -3.49
CA THR A 280 5.78 -10.27 -3.13
C THR A 280 4.69 -10.26 -4.19
N ASN A 281 3.87 -11.31 -4.21
CA ASN A 281 2.72 -11.43 -5.12
C ASN A 281 1.47 -10.70 -4.58
N ALA A 282 1.61 -9.90 -3.52
CA ALA A 282 0.52 -9.16 -2.89
C ALA A 282 0.59 -7.67 -3.25
N LEU A 283 -0.58 -7.08 -3.51
CA LEU A 283 -0.72 -5.62 -3.51
C LEU A 283 -0.38 -5.11 -2.10
N ARG A 284 0.49 -4.10 -2.02
CA ARG A 284 0.70 -3.37 -0.76
C ARG A 284 0.27 -1.92 -0.90
N SER A 285 -0.26 -1.38 0.19
CA SER A 285 -0.70 0.00 0.30
C SER A 285 -0.25 0.55 1.64
N GLY A 286 0.12 1.82 1.64
CA GLY A 286 0.56 2.52 2.83
C GLY A 286 0.24 4.01 2.71
N THR A 287 0.39 4.74 3.81
CA THR A 287 0.14 6.18 3.82
C THR A 287 1.32 6.95 4.37
N ILE A 288 1.66 8.03 3.68
CA ILE A 288 2.46 9.13 4.23
C ILE A 288 1.46 10.12 4.84
N PHE A 289 1.67 10.51 6.09
CA PHE A 289 0.89 11.55 6.74
C PHE A 289 1.62 12.88 6.67
N VAL A 290 0.92 13.97 6.36
CA VAL A 290 1.46 15.34 6.48
C VAL A 290 0.33 16.35 6.64
N ALA A 291 0.52 17.35 7.49
CA ALA A 291 -0.40 18.48 7.67
C ALA A 291 -1.88 18.08 7.81
N GLY A 292 -2.17 17.05 8.60
CA GLY A 292 -3.53 16.54 8.85
C GLY A 292 -4.10 15.67 7.74
N ARG A 293 -3.34 15.37 6.69
CA ARG A 293 -3.80 14.66 5.49
C ARG A 293 -3.03 13.37 5.29
N LEU A 294 -3.68 12.43 4.61
CA LEU A 294 -3.11 11.15 4.23
C LEU A 294 -2.85 11.15 2.73
N PHE A 295 -1.60 10.92 2.37
CA PHE A 295 -1.18 10.62 1.02
C PHE A 295 -1.05 9.12 0.86
N THR A 296 -1.79 8.53 -0.09
CA THR A 296 -1.81 7.07 -0.26
C THR A 296 -0.77 6.63 -1.29
N VAL A 297 0.13 5.72 -0.90
CA VAL A 297 1.04 5.03 -1.82
C VAL A 297 0.50 3.61 -2.02
N ARG A 298 0.25 3.22 -3.26
CA ARG A 298 -0.11 1.85 -3.61
C ARG A 298 0.96 1.27 -4.52
N GLN A 299 1.29 0.00 -4.31
CA GLN A 299 2.29 -0.67 -5.13
C GLN A 299 1.80 -2.04 -5.56
N SER A 300 1.69 -2.21 -6.87
CA SER A 300 1.28 -3.48 -7.48
C SER A 300 2.39 -4.52 -7.41
N PRO A 301 2.05 -5.81 -7.29
CA PRO A 301 3.02 -6.89 -7.48
C PRO A 301 3.34 -7.06 -8.98
N ASP A 302 4.42 -7.79 -9.25
CA ASP A 302 4.65 -8.39 -10.56
C ASP A 302 4.14 -9.83 -10.54
N PHE A 303 3.74 -10.31 -11.71
CA PHE A 303 3.40 -11.70 -11.94
C PHE A 303 4.34 -12.32 -12.97
N VAL A 304 4.60 -13.60 -12.82
CA VAL A 304 5.54 -14.35 -13.66
C VAL A 304 4.80 -15.03 -14.79
N ILE A 305 5.29 -14.89 -16.02
CA ILE A 305 4.97 -15.81 -17.12
C ILE A 305 6.11 -16.81 -17.26
N ASN A 306 5.81 -18.10 -17.18
CA ASN A 306 6.68 -19.18 -17.60
C ASN A 306 6.22 -19.67 -18.97
N ALA A 307 7.07 -19.50 -20.00
CA ALA A 307 6.84 -20.04 -21.33
C ALA A 307 7.77 -21.24 -21.56
N THR A 308 7.21 -22.41 -21.86
CA THR A 308 7.96 -23.65 -22.09
C THR A 308 7.82 -24.11 -23.53
N LEU A 309 8.93 -24.44 -24.18
CA LEU A 309 8.97 -24.98 -25.54
C LEU A 309 9.18 -26.49 -25.47
N ILE A 310 8.28 -27.26 -26.09
CA ILE A 310 8.36 -28.72 -26.17
C ILE A 310 8.08 -29.22 -27.60
N GLY A 311 8.25 -30.54 -27.78
CA GLY A 311 7.94 -31.25 -29.01
C GLY A 311 9.19 -31.70 -29.75
N THR A 312 9.00 -32.29 -30.94
CA THR A 312 10.10 -32.80 -31.76
C THR A 312 10.71 -31.72 -32.65
N GLY A 313 10.00 -30.62 -32.87
CA GLY A 313 10.43 -29.48 -33.67
C GLY A 313 11.14 -28.40 -32.85
N SER A 314 11.44 -27.28 -33.51
CA SER A 314 12.06 -26.10 -32.89
C SER A 314 11.35 -24.82 -33.31
N GLY A 315 11.55 -23.77 -32.52
CA GLY A 315 10.99 -22.45 -32.75
C GLY A 315 11.36 -21.51 -31.62
N THR A 316 10.73 -20.34 -31.61
CA THR A 316 10.89 -19.32 -30.58
C THR A 316 9.55 -18.89 -30.03
N VAL A 317 9.54 -18.41 -28.78
CA VAL A 317 8.41 -17.69 -28.19
C VAL A 317 8.91 -16.34 -27.69
N THR A 318 8.26 -15.26 -28.13
CA THR A 318 8.56 -13.90 -27.66
C THR A 318 7.31 -13.23 -27.07
N SER A 319 7.47 -12.18 -26.27
CA SER A 319 6.34 -11.41 -25.73
C SER A 319 6.31 -9.94 -26.19
N ALA A 320 5.10 -9.38 -26.24
CA ALA A 320 4.86 -7.95 -26.26
C ALA A 320 3.92 -7.57 -25.08
N PRO A 321 4.32 -6.69 -24.14
CA PRO A 321 5.63 -6.06 -24.00
C PRO A 321 6.80 -7.05 -23.87
N ALA A 322 8.02 -6.58 -24.15
CA ALA A 322 9.22 -7.43 -24.10
C ALA A 322 9.46 -7.95 -22.66
N GLY A 323 9.83 -9.22 -22.54
CA GLY A 323 10.10 -9.88 -21.26
C GLY A 323 10.25 -11.40 -21.37
N ILE A 324 9.69 -12.00 -22.41
CA ILE A 324 9.89 -13.41 -22.79
C ILE A 324 10.64 -13.49 -24.13
N SER A 325 11.65 -14.34 -24.21
CA SER A 325 12.39 -14.65 -25.44
C SER A 325 12.99 -16.06 -25.35
N CYS A 326 12.13 -17.09 -25.43
CA CYS A 326 12.56 -18.48 -25.32
C CYS A 326 12.99 -19.02 -26.69
N THR A 327 14.13 -19.70 -26.74
CA THR A 327 14.62 -20.43 -27.93
C THR A 327 14.67 -21.95 -27.72
N SER A 328 14.63 -22.39 -26.45
CA SER A 328 14.53 -23.80 -26.05
C SER A 328 14.13 -23.86 -24.56
N GLY A 329 13.57 -24.99 -24.13
CA GLY A 329 13.22 -25.20 -22.73
C GLY A 329 12.22 -24.17 -22.18
N THR A 330 12.33 -23.87 -20.89
CA THR A 330 11.49 -22.86 -20.21
C THR A 330 12.25 -21.55 -20.06
N CYS A 331 11.59 -20.43 -20.34
CA CYS A 331 12.06 -19.11 -19.94
C CYS A 331 10.94 -18.33 -19.24
N SER A 332 11.33 -17.37 -18.40
CA SER A 332 10.42 -16.66 -17.49
C SER A 332 10.60 -15.16 -17.59
N GLY A 333 9.52 -14.41 -17.34
CA GLY A 333 9.53 -12.95 -17.36
C GLY A 333 8.50 -12.37 -16.39
N ASN A 334 8.87 -11.27 -15.73
CA ASN A 334 8.02 -10.56 -14.78
C ASN A 334 7.26 -9.44 -15.49
N PHE A 335 5.97 -9.35 -15.21
CA PHE A 335 5.11 -8.32 -15.78
C PHE A 335 4.20 -7.76 -14.71
N SER A 336 4.05 -6.45 -14.68
CA SER A 336 3.23 -5.78 -13.68
C SER A 336 1.76 -6.12 -13.83
N ARG A 337 1.05 -6.18 -12.70
CA ARG A 337 -0.38 -6.45 -12.65
C ARG A 337 -1.18 -5.60 -13.64
N GLY A 338 -2.14 -6.21 -14.32
CA GLY A 338 -3.03 -5.56 -15.29
C GLY A 338 -2.42 -5.36 -16.67
N THR A 339 -1.12 -5.63 -16.86
CA THR A 339 -0.50 -5.65 -18.19
C THR A 339 -1.16 -6.74 -19.04
N SER A 340 -1.46 -6.43 -20.31
CA SER A 340 -1.83 -7.43 -21.30
C SER A 340 -0.57 -7.85 -22.05
N VAL A 341 -0.17 -9.12 -21.93
CA VAL A 341 1.03 -9.67 -22.55
C VAL A 341 0.64 -10.62 -23.66
N THR A 342 1.16 -10.39 -24.87
CA THR A 342 0.94 -11.28 -26.03
C THR A 342 2.17 -12.13 -26.26
N LEU A 343 2.06 -13.45 -26.09
CA LEU A 343 3.06 -14.43 -26.49
C LEU A 343 2.89 -14.80 -27.97
N THR A 344 3.97 -14.67 -28.74
CA THR A 344 4.02 -14.95 -30.18
C THR A 344 4.95 -16.15 -30.42
N PRO A 345 4.43 -17.30 -30.87
CA PRO A 345 5.24 -18.42 -31.29
C PRO A 345 5.72 -18.23 -32.74
N THR A 346 6.96 -18.62 -33.05
CA THR A 346 7.49 -18.61 -34.41
C THR A 346 8.24 -19.90 -34.64
N ALA A 347 7.73 -20.75 -35.54
CA ALA A 347 8.37 -22.02 -35.85
C ALA A 347 9.63 -21.80 -36.71
N SER A 348 10.66 -22.61 -36.47
CA SER A 348 11.80 -22.69 -37.38
C SER A 348 11.36 -23.27 -38.72
N VAL A 349 12.11 -23.03 -39.81
CA VAL A 349 11.82 -23.54 -41.16
C VAL A 349 11.59 -25.06 -41.23
N SER A 350 12.22 -25.83 -40.34
CA SER A 350 12.12 -27.29 -40.28
C SER A 350 10.89 -27.79 -39.51
N SER A 351 10.06 -26.91 -38.95
CA SER A 351 9.03 -27.25 -37.96
C SER A 351 7.73 -26.48 -38.18
N SER A 352 6.65 -26.98 -37.58
CA SER A 352 5.37 -26.27 -37.47
C SER A 352 5.04 -25.98 -36.00
N PHE A 353 4.38 -24.86 -35.74
CA PHE A 353 3.78 -24.62 -34.43
C PHE A 353 2.48 -25.42 -34.32
N SER A 354 2.45 -26.37 -33.39
CA SER A 354 1.34 -27.32 -33.23
C SER A 354 0.26 -26.79 -32.29
N GLY A 355 0.56 -25.78 -31.49
CA GLY A 355 -0.38 -25.11 -30.61
C GLY A 355 0.13 -24.91 -29.19
N TRP A 356 -0.67 -24.19 -28.41
CA TRP A 356 -0.47 -23.93 -27.00
C TRP A 356 -1.18 -24.94 -26.10
N SER A 357 -0.60 -25.20 -24.94
CA SER A 357 -1.25 -25.87 -23.80
C SER A 357 -0.88 -25.19 -22.47
N GLY A 358 -1.50 -25.61 -21.37
CA GLY A 358 -1.38 -24.97 -20.06
C GLY A 358 -2.39 -23.83 -19.91
N ASP A 359 -1.90 -22.65 -19.51
CA ASP A 359 -2.74 -21.45 -19.37
C ASP A 359 -3.06 -20.77 -20.72
N CYS A 360 -2.36 -21.14 -21.79
CA CYS A 360 -2.65 -20.75 -23.17
C CYS A 360 -3.32 -21.90 -23.93
N GLY A 361 -4.21 -21.57 -24.87
CA GLY A 361 -4.82 -22.54 -25.79
C GLY A 361 -4.88 -22.04 -27.23
N GLY A 362 -5.08 -22.95 -28.18
CA GLY A 362 -5.22 -22.64 -29.61
C GLY A 362 -3.88 -22.61 -30.37
N SER A 363 -3.93 -22.22 -31.64
CA SER A 363 -2.80 -22.26 -32.59
C SER A 363 -2.26 -20.89 -33.02
N GLY A 364 -2.78 -19.80 -32.43
CA GLY A 364 -2.35 -18.42 -32.71
C GLY A 364 -1.49 -17.82 -31.61
N ASN A 365 -1.40 -16.49 -31.58
CA ASN A 365 -0.80 -15.77 -30.46
C ASN A 365 -1.62 -15.98 -29.18
N CYS A 366 -0.94 -16.06 -28.03
CA CYS A 366 -1.62 -16.18 -26.74
C CYS A 366 -1.61 -14.84 -26.02
N ILE A 367 -2.79 -14.35 -25.61
CA ILE A 367 -2.94 -13.07 -24.90
C ILE A 367 -3.25 -13.38 -23.43
N LEU A 368 -2.36 -12.95 -22.54
CA LEU A 368 -2.44 -13.15 -21.09
C LEU A 368 -2.67 -11.82 -20.39
N SER A 369 -3.65 -11.78 -19.48
CA SER A 369 -3.84 -10.62 -18.60
C SER A 369 -3.17 -10.90 -17.26
N MET A 370 -2.22 -10.05 -16.84
CA MET A 370 -1.40 -10.29 -15.65
C MET A 370 -2.20 -10.07 -14.35
N THR A 371 -2.97 -11.08 -13.96
CA THR A 371 -3.75 -11.12 -12.71
C THR A 371 -3.27 -12.19 -11.74
N LYS A 372 -2.43 -13.10 -12.22
CA LYS A 372 -1.77 -14.21 -11.50
C LYS A 372 -0.54 -14.63 -12.31
N ASP A 373 0.24 -15.56 -11.77
CA ASP A 373 1.29 -16.23 -12.54
C ASP A 373 0.69 -17.14 -13.63
N TRP A 374 1.38 -17.22 -14.77
CA TRP A 374 0.94 -17.95 -15.95
C TRP A 374 1.99 -18.97 -16.39
N ASN A 375 1.56 -20.16 -16.79
CA ASN A 375 2.40 -21.27 -17.25
C ASN A 375 1.88 -21.77 -18.60
N SER A 376 2.60 -21.43 -19.67
CA SER A 376 2.17 -21.67 -21.05
C SER A 376 3.19 -22.53 -21.78
N THR A 377 2.71 -23.54 -22.49
CA THR A 377 3.57 -24.48 -23.21
C THR A 377 3.32 -24.39 -24.71
N ALA A 378 4.34 -24.00 -25.48
CA ALA A 378 4.34 -24.01 -26.93
C ALA A 378 4.86 -25.35 -27.45
N THR A 379 4.07 -26.05 -28.26
CA THR A 379 4.50 -27.30 -28.90
C THR A 379 4.91 -27.05 -30.35
N PHE A 380 6.12 -27.46 -30.70
CA PHE A 380 6.62 -27.45 -32.09
C PHE A 380 6.81 -28.89 -32.57
N THR A 381 6.35 -29.19 -33.77
CA THR A 381 6.50 -30.51 -34.40
C THR A 381 7.43 -30.40 -35.59
N LEU A 382 8.43 -31.30 -35.64
CA LEU A 382 9.35 -31.36 -36.76
C LEU A 382 8.61 -31.82 -38.02
N HIS A 383 8.89 -31.16 -39.14
CA HIS A 383 8.43 -31.63 -40.43
C HIS A 383 9.11 -32.95 -40.80
N ASP A 384 8.34 -33.87 -41.38
CA ASP A 384 8.85 -35.12 -41.93
C ASP A 384 9.00 -34.99 -43.45
N TYR A 385 9.92 -34.11 -43.89
CA TYR A 385 10.14 -33.82 -45.30
C TYR A 385 11.07 -34.82 -45.98
N ALA A 386 12.06 -35.31 -45.24
CA ALA A 386 13.04 -36.26 -45.73
C ALA A 386 13.36 -37.36 -44.73
N ARG A 387 13.78 -38.53 -45.23
CA ARG A 387 14.28 -39.68 -44.46
C ARG A 387 15.46 -40.34 -45.17
N ILE A 388 16.34 -41.00 -44.43
CA ILE A 388 17.52 -41.67 -45.01
C ILE A 388 17.27 -43.18 -45.09
N GLY A 389 17.34 -43.75 -46.29
CA GLY A 389 17.20 -45.19 -46.53
C GLY A 389 15.86 -45.75 -46.04
N SER A 390 15.93 -46.74 -45.15
CA SER A 390 14.77 -47.34 -44.46
C SER A 390 14.50 -46.74 -43.07
N SER A 391 15.27 -45.73 -42.65
CA SER A 391 15.11 -45.08 -41.35
C SER A 391 13.74 -44.40 -41.22
N THR A 392 13.19 -44.43 -40.02
CA THR A 392 11.98 -43.70 -39.64
C THR A 392 12.27 -42.31 -39.07
N THR A 393 13.55 -41.95 -38.90
CA THR A 393 13.96 -40.63 -38.39
C THR A 393 13.57 -39.53 -39.38
N PRO A 394 12.67 -38.59 -38.99
CA PRO A 394 12.27 -37.49 -39.84
C PRO A 394 13.32 -36.39 -39.88
N TYR A 395 13.51 -35.80 -41.06
CA TYR A 395 14.32 -34.60 -41.26
C TYR A 395 13.44 -33.51 -41.86
N GLY A 396 13.39 -32.36 -41.20
CA GLY A 396 12.54 -31.23 -41.62
C GLY A 396 13.12 -30.38 -42.74
N THR A 397 14.35 -30.64 -43.19
CA THR A 397 15.02 -29.97 -44.32
C THR A 397 15.95 -30.95 -45.04
N LEU A 398 16.22 -30.74 -46.34
CA LEU A 398 17.24 -31.49 -47.07
C LEU A 398 18.62 -31.29 -46.46
N ASN A 399 18.95 -30.08 -45.99
CA ASN A 399 20.24 -29.83 -45.36
C ASN A 399 20.47 -30.69 -44.12
N SER A 400 19.45 -30.81 -43.25
CA SER A 400 19.54 -31.66 -42.07
C SER A 400 19.70 -33.14 -42.42
N ALA A 401 18.99 -33.62 -43.47
CA ALA A 401 19.15 -34.97 -43.97
C ALA A 401 20.56 -35.19 -44.56
N TYR A 402 21.02 -34.30 -45.45
CA TYR A 402 22.34 -34.33 -46.06
C TYR A 402 23.48 -34.28 -45.04
N THR A 403 23.32 -33.54 -43.96
CA THR A 403 24.33 -33.48 -42.90
C THR A 403 24.50 -34.85 -42.23
N ALA A 404 23.40 -35.60 -42.08
CA ALA A 404 23.39 -36.92 -41.44
C ALA A 404 23.76 -38.09 -42.37
N THR A 405 23.80 -37.90 -43.69
CA THR A 405 24.11 -39.00 -44.63
C THR A 405 25.57 -39.45 -44.57
N GLN A 406 25.77 -40.74 -44.82
CA GLN A 406 27.05 -41.39 -45.11
C GLN A 406 27.21 -41.66 -46.61
N ALA A 407 28.35 -42.24 -47.01
CA ALA A 407 28.60 -42.57 -48.41
C ALA A 407 27.60 -43.63 -48.92
N ASN A 408 27.03 -43.37 -50.09
CA ASN A 408 26.01 -44.15 -50.79
C ASN A 408 24.62 -44.15 -50.14
N ASP A 409 24.37 -43.30 -49.15
CA ASP A 409 23.05 -43.13 -48.57
C ASP A 409 22.05 -42.56 -49.59
N ILE A 410 20.79 -42.93 -49.38
CA ILE A 410 19.65 -42.47 -50.16
C ILE A 410 18.79 -41.57 -49.28
N ILE A 411 18.71 -40.29 -49.60
CA ILE A 411 17.74 -39.37 -49.02
C ILE A 411 16.43 -39.50 -49.81
N LYS A 412 15.37 -39.95 -49.15
CA LYS A 412 14.02 -39.94 -49.68
C LYS A 412 13.35 -38.62 -49.28
N THR A 413 12.65 -37.97 -50.19
CA THR A 413 11.96 -36.69 -49.94
C THR A 413 10.50 -36.74 -50.34
N ARG A 414 9.63 -36.11 -49.55
CA ARG A 414 8.20 -36.03 -49.84
C ARG A 414 7.94 -35.25 -51.12
N GLY A 415 6.95 -35.69 -51.90
CA GLY A 415 6.46 -35.00 -53.09
C GLY A 415 5.68 -33.73 -52.72
N ILE A 416 6.39 -32.72 -52.25
CA ILE A 416 5.90 -31.40 -51.86
C ILE A 416 6.83 -30.32 -52.44
N SER A 417 6.41 -29.06 -52.38
CA SER A 417 7.26 -27.92 -52.69
C SER A 417 7.79 -27.28 -51.41
N PHE A 418 9.08 -27.00 -51.35
CA PHE A 418 9.71 -26.24 -50.27
C PHE A 418 10.80 -25.32 -50.83
N ILE A 419 11.16 -24.30 -50.05
CA ILE A 419 12.19 -23.32 -50.41
C ILE A 419 13.36 -23.52 -49.46
N GLU A 420 14.47 -24.05 -49.97
CA GLU A 420 15.75 -24.12 -49.25
C GLU A 420 16.91 -24.15 -50.24
N ASN A 421 18.08 -23.71 -49.79
CA ASN A 421 19.32 -23.89 -50.53
C ASN A 421 20.03 -25.14 -50.00
N LEU A 422 20.44 -26.06 -50.86
CA LEU A 422 21.24 -27.22 -50.46
C LEU A 422 22.70 -27.01 -50.88
N PHE A 423 23.60 -26.94 -49.89
CA PHE A 423 25.04 -26.82 -50.14
C PHE A 423 25.76 -28.13 -49.84
N MET A 424 26.14 -28.85 -50.89
CA MET A 424 26.90 -30.08 -50.80
C MET A 424 28.40 -29.81 -50.84
N ASN A 425 29.05 -29.86 -49.69
CA ASN A 425 30.47 -29.56 -49.50
C ASN A 425 31.27 -30.74 -48.94
N ARG A 426 30.63 -31.90 -48.73
CA ARG A 426 31.25 -33.12 -48.23
C ARG A 426 31.60 -34.03 -49.42
N GLY A 427 32.80 -34.59 -49.43
CA GLY A 427 33.30 -35.51 -50.47
C GLY A 427 32.64 -36.90 -50.48
N VAL A 428 31.33 -36.97 -50.27
CA VAL A 428 30.54 -38.21 -50.22
C VAL A 428 29.65 -38.32 -51.46
N ALA A 429 29.40 -39.55 -51.92
CA ALA A 429 28.40 -39.82 -52.94
C ALA A 429 27.06 -40.11 -52.27
N ILE A 430 25.97 -39.45 -52.67
CA ILE A 430 24.62 -39.72 -52.15
C ILE A 430 23.59 -39.70 -53.28
N SER A 431 22.42 -40.28 -53.02
CA SER A 431 21.25 -40.16 -53.91
C SER A 431 20.11 -39.40 -53.23
N ILE A 432 19.43 -38.51 -53.94
CA ILE A 432 18.17 -37.90 -53.50
C ILE A 432 17.05 -38.40 -54.41
N LEU A 433 16.08 -39.08 -53.80
CA LEU A 433 14.89 -39.59 -54.47
C LEU A 433 13.67 -38.79 -54.00
N GLY A 434 13.01 -38.11 -54.92
CA GLY A 434 11.83 -37.31 -54.68
C GLY A 434 10.50 -38.01 -54.97
N GLY A 435 9.42 -37.29 -54.68
CA GLY A 435 8.07 -37.72 -55.03
C GLY A 435 7.38 -38.66 -54.06
N TYR A 436 7.93 -38.86 -52.85
CA TYR A 436 7.35 -39.81 -51.89
C TYR A 436 6.03 -39.32 -51.27
N ALA A 437 5.08 -40.23 -51.08
CA ALA A 437 3.90 -39.99 -50.25
C ALA A 437 4.28 -39.81 -48.76
N SER A 438 3.35 -39.37 -47.91
CA SER A 438 3.59 -39.06 -46.47
C SER A 438 4.21 -40.21 -45.67
N GLY A 439 3.99 -41.47 -46.05
CA GLY A 439 4.58 -42.64 -45.40
C GLY A 439 5.90 -43.14 -46.00
N PHE A 440 6.45 -42.47 -47.03
CA PHE A 440 7.67 -42.88 -47.76
C PHE A 440 7.64 -44.30 -48.40
N GLY A 441 6.45 -44.87 -48.59
CA GLY A 441 6.26 -46.20 -49.19
C GLY A 441 6.10 -46.19 -50.72
N SER A 442 5.37 -45.21 -51.26
CA SER A 442 5.13 -45.06 -52.71
C SER A 442 5.66 -43.72 -53.23
N ARG A 443 5.96 -43.67 -54.54
CA ARG A 443 6.38 -42.47 -55.27
C ARG A 443 5.40 -42.21 -56.40
N SER A 444 4.80 -41.03 -56.46
CA SER A 444 3.78 -40.70 -57.46
C SER A 444 3.90 -39.29 -58.05
N GLY A 445 4.90 -38.51 -57.66
CA GLY A 445 5.09 -37.13 -58.11
C GLY A 445 6.55 -36.68 -58.09
N TYR A 446 6.77 -35.37 -58.02
CA TYR A 446 8.10 -34.76 -57.89
C TYR A 446 8.20 -34.01 -56.57
N THR A 447 9.39 -33.97 -56.00
CA THR A 447 9.75 -33.01 -54.97
C THR A 447 10.23 -31.73 -55.65
N ASN A 448 9.69 -30.56 -55.29
CA ASN A 448 10.13 -29.29 -55.87
C ASN A 448 10.94 -28.49 -54.84
N MET A 449 12.21 -28.25 -55.13
CA MET A 449 13.08 -27.39 -54.35
C MET A 449 13.20 -26.03 -55.07
N GLY A 450 12.61 -24.99 -54.48
CA GLY A 450 12.61 -23.63 -55.04
C GLY A 450 13.82 -22.77 -54.65
N GLY A 451 14.93 -23.39 -54.25
CA GLY A 451 16.17 -22.70 -53.90
C GLY A 451 17.38 -23.28 -54.64
N VAL A 452 18.58 -22.84 -54.26
CA VAL A 452 19.81 -23.15 -54.99
C VAL A 452 20.41 -24.48 -54.53
N LEU A 453 20.66 -25.38 -55.47
CA LEU A 453 21.52 -26.54 -55.27
C LEU A 453 22.96 -26.20 -55.67
N THR A 454 23.89 -26.29 -54.73
CA THR A 454 25.32 -26.11 -54.98
C THR A 454 26.08 -27.37 -54.62
N ILE A 455 26.84 -27.92 -55.56
CA ILE A 455 27.71 -29.09 -55.35
C ILE A 455 29.17 -28.63 -55.44
N ALA A 456 29.80 -28.41 -54.29
CA ALA A 456 31.21 -28.06 -54.20
C ALA A 456 32.12 -29.29 -54.08
N SER A 457 31.63 -30.38 -53.49
CA SER A 457 32.39 -31.64 -53.35
C SER A 457 31.45 -32.84 -53.30
N GLY A 458 31.95 -34.01 -53.69
CA GLY A 458 31.21 -35.28 -53.69
C GLY A 458 30.47 -35.56 -55.01
N ARG A 459 29.47 -36.43 -54.94
CA ARG A 459 28.63 -36.83 -56.09
C ARG A 459 27.17 -36.88 -55.66
N LEU A 460 26.30 -36.34 -56.50
CA LEU A 460 24.86 -36.42 -56.31
C LEU A 460 24.20 -37.17 -57.46
N THR A 461 23.37 -38.14 -57.12
CA THR A 461 22.39 -38.73 -58.04
C THR A 461 21.01 -38.25 -57.64
N VAL A 462 20.22 -37.72 -58.59
CA VAL A 462 18.85 -37.24 -58.31
C VAL A 462 17.82 -38.00 -59.13
N GLU A 463 16.66 -38.25 -58.54
CA GLU A 463 15.51 -38.81 -59.24
C GLU A 463 14.23 -38.14 -58.72
N GLN A 464 13.31 -37.76 -59.62
CA GLN A 464 12.05 -37.08 -59.27
C GLN A 464 12.20 -35.86 -58.33
N LEU A 465 13.32 -35.15 -58.44
CA LEU A 465 13.57 -33.87 -57.80
C LEU A 465 13.61 -32.79 -58.89
N VAL A 466 12.82 -31.73 -58.73
CA VAL A 466 12.82 -30.55 -59.58
C VAL A 466 13.48 -29.42 -58.80
N ILE A 467 14.45 -28.76 -59.42
CA ILE A 467 15.12 -27.58 -58.89
C ILE A 467 14.65 -26.41 -59.74
N GLN A 468 13.95 -25.46 -59.14
CA GLN A 468 13.32 -24.33 -59.84
C GLN A 468 14.17 -23.08 -59.80
#